data_AF-A0A261Y7Z8-F1
#
_entry.id   AF-A0A261Y7Z8-F1
#
_cell.length_a   1.000
_cell.length_b   1.000
_cell.length_c   1.000
_cell.angle_alpha   90.00
_cell.angle_beta   90.00
_cell.angle_gamma   90.00
#
_symmetry.space_group_name_H-M   'P 1'
#
loop_
_entity.id
_entity.type
_entity.pdbx_description
1 polymer ?
#
loop_
_entity_poly.entity_id
_entity_poly.type
_entity_poly.pdbx_seq_one_letter_code
_entity_poly.pdbx_strand_id
1 'polypeptide(L)'
;MVTPSYADGDGYFQIVYLMERAHDSLTAGLDSLLKQVLDDHSKDLANWLGYVGAWVTCVDHHHHAEETVLFPFFEAHGFHVTTELAQHQKLHQDLSKVQELLDAPSAYEFEKLESLLRETNLEPYMTSDDLKQVIADFVAQGKDGDPFINPVFMHFHTPPEHQGWYDLGYMNFVFYRLILPLMSLRHSGYWKYAPFV
;
A
#
# COMPACT_ATOMS: atom_id res chain seq x y z
N MET A 1 -5.64 -19.96 9.06
CA MET A 1 -6.79 -19.18 9.54
C MET A 1 -6.30 -18.43 10.76
N VAL A 2 -5.91 -17.17 10.60
CA VAL A 2 -5.45 -16.33 11.72
C VAL A 2 -6.68 -16.12 12.62
N THR A 3 -6.53 -16.39 13.91
CA THR A 3 -7.63 -16.33 14.87
C THR A 3 -8.08 -14.89 15.11
N PRO A 4 -9.36 -14.63 15.48
CA PRO A 4 -9.88 -13.30 15.84
C PRO A 4 -9.18 -12.59 17.01
N SER A 5 -8.19 -13.23 17.65
CA SER A 5 -7.47 -12.73 18.84
C SER A 5 -6.74 -11.41 18.64
N TYR A 6 -6.65 -10.94 17.40
CA TYR A 6 -6.00 -9.69 17.05
C TYR A 6 -6.91 -8.47 17.29
N ALA A 7 -8.23 -8.58 17.08
CA ALA A 7 -9.18 -7.49 17.31
C ALA A 7 -9.40 -7.20 18.80
N ASP A 8 -9.18 -8.20 19.66
CA ASP A 8 -9.20 -8.07 21.13
C ASP A 8 -7.81 -7.76 21.72
N GLY A 9 -6.80 -7.60 20.86
CA GLY A 9 -5.41 -7.39 21.23
C GLY A 9 -5.15 -6.04 21.90
N ASP A 10 -3.96 -5.90 22.47
CA ASP A 10 -3.43 -4.58 22.80
C ASP A 10 -3.24 -3.78 21.48
N GLY A 11 -3.69 -2.51 21.50
CA GLY A 11 -3.78 -1.65 20.32
C GLY A 11 -2.46 -1.42 19.63
N TYR A 12 -1.36 -1.60 20.35
CA TYR A 12 -0.06 -1.57 19.73
C TYR A 12 0.25 -2.75 18.85
N PHE A 13 0.05 -3.97 19.36
CA PHE A 13 0.25 -5.15 18.53
C PHE A 13 -0.68 -5.08 17.34
N GLN A 14 -1.84 -4.46 17.54
CA GLN A 14 -2.72 -4.09 16.45
C GLN A 14 -2.05 -3.13 15.46
N ILE A 15 -1.70 -1.89 15.81
CA ILE A 15 -1.14 -0.96 14.82
C ILE A 15 0.14 -1.51 14.17
N VAL A 16 1.02 -2.18 14.92
CA VAL A 16 2.26 -2.76 14.38
C VAL A 16 1.95 -3.80 13.33
N TYR A 17 1.04 -4.74 13.62
CA TYR A 17 0.66 -5.73 12.63
C TYR A 17 0.01 -5.08 11.40
N LEU A 18 -0.87 -4.06 11.55
CA LEU A 18 -1.46 -3.37 10.38
C LEU A 18 -0.37 -2.70 9.55
N MET A 19 0.57 -2.00 10.19
CA MET A 19 1.67 -1.30 9.53
C MET A 19 2.64 -2.26 8.86
N GLU A 20 3.04 -3.32 9.55
CA GLU A 20 3.87 -4.39 8.98
C GLU A 20 3.18 -5.01 7.76
N ARG A 21 1.90 -5.36 7.84
CA ARG A 21 1.17 -5.94 6.68
C ARG A 21 1.00 -4.95 5.53
N ALA A 22 0.77 -3.66 5.83
CA ALA A 22 0.71 -2.61 4.83
C ALA A 22 2.05 -2.46 4.11
N HIS A 23 3.14 -2.29 4.86
CA HIS A 23 4.50 -2.14 4.35
C HIS A 23 4.98 -3.39 3.60
N ASP A 24 4.66 -4.59 4.08
CA ASP A 24 4.93 -5.86 3.36
C ASP A 24 4.25 -5.85 1.99
N SER A 25 3.00 -5.39 1.90
CA SER A 25 2.25 -5.33 0.63
C SER A 25 2.83 -4.28 -0.33
N LEU A 26 3.22 -3.11 0.18
CA LEU A 26 3.84 -2.05 -0.62
C LEU A 26 5.22 -2.48 -1.14
N THR A 27 6.01 -3.15 -0.29
CA THR A 27 7.33 -3.72 -0.63
C THR A 27 7.18 -4.82 -1.68
N ALA A 28 6.23 -5.75 -1.51
CA ALA A 28 5.96 -6.78 -2.50
C ALA A 28 5.57 -6.18 -3.87
N GLY A 29 4.84 -5.05 -3.87
CA GLY A 29 4.55 -4.29 -5.09
C GLY A 29 5.79 -3.72 -5.75
N LEU A 30 6.67 -3.09 -4.97
CA LEU A 30 7.94 -2.54 -5.45
C LEU A 30 8.86 -3.63 -6.00
N ASP A 31 8.99 -4.76 -5.31
CA ASP A 31 9.76 -5.92 -5.78
C ASP A 31 9.23 -6.45 -7.11
N SER A 32 7.90 -6.54 -7.23
CA SER A 32 7.26 -6.96 -8.47
C SER A 32 7.54 -5.98 -9.62
N LEU A 33 7.52 -4.68 -9.34
CA LEU A 33 7.89 -3.64 -10.31
C LEU A 33 9.36 -3.75 -10.74
N LEU A 34 10.29 -3.81 -9.79
CA LEU A 34 11.73 -3.90 -10.05
C LEU A 34 12.11 -5.18 -10.83
N LYS A 35 11.38 -6.28 -10.60
CA LYS A 35 11.58 -7.52 -11.33
C LYS A 35 11.17 -7.43 -12.81
N GLN A 36 10.14 -6.63 -13.10
CA GLN A 36 9.47 -6.60 -14.40
C GLN A 36 9.78 -5.35 -15.21
N VAL A 37 10.36 -4.31 -14.60
CA VAL A 37 10.54 -2.99 -15.24
C VAL A 37 11.35 -3.04 -16.53
N LEU A 38 12.29 -3.98 -16.64
CA LEU A 38 13.13 -4.17 -17.84
C LEU A 38 12.51 -5.07 -18.91
N ASP A 39 11.32 -5.64 -18.67
CA ASP A 39 10.62 -6.46 -19.66
C ASP A 39 10.00 -5.60 -20.78
N ASP A 40 9.80 -6.19 -21.96
CA ASP A 40 9.11 -5.52 -23.07
C ASP A 40 7.59 -5.46 -22.81
N HIS A 41 7.13 -4.33 -22.29
CA HIS A 41 5.70 -4.03 -22.09
C HIS A 41 5.04 -3.30 -23.26
N SER A 42 5.71 -3.12 -24.41
CA SER A 42 5.21 -2.28 -25.50
C SER A 42 3.80 -2.66 -25.99
N LYS A 43 3.47 -3.96 -25.97
CA LYS A 43 2.17 -4.50 -26.37
C LYS A 43 1.07 -4.36 -25.32
N ASP A 44 1.44 -4.04 -24.09
CA ASP A 44 0.51 -3.90 -22.97
C ASP A 44 0.81 -2.69 -22.08
N LEU A 45 1.37 -1.65 -22.69
CA LEU A 45 1.95 -0.51 -21.99
C LEU A 45 0.93 0.19 -21.09
N ALA A 46 -0.33 0.31 -21.53
CA ALA A 46 -1.38 0.94 -20.75
C ALA A 46 -1.67 0.19 -19.43
N ASN A 47 -1.69 -1.14 -19.45
CA ASN A 47 -1.92 -1.93 -18.24
C ASN A 47 -0.68 -1.97 -17.35
N TRP A 48 0.52 -2.00 -17.94
CA TRP A 48 1.77 -1.88 -17.19
C TRP A 48 1.86 -0.54 -16.44
N LEU A 49 1.68 0.58 -17.14
CA LEU A 49 1.69 1.91 -16.51
C LEU A 49 0.54 2.08 -15.53
N GLY A 50 -0.63 1.49 -15.80
CA GLY A 50 -1.74 1.44 -14.86
C GLY A 50 -1.38 0.70 -13.56
N TYR A 51 -0.64 -0.40 -13.63
CA TYR A 51 -0.13 -1.11 -12.47
C TYR A 51 0.91 -0.30 -11.68
N VAL A 52 1.86 0.35 -12.37
CA VAL A 52 2.82 1.26 -11.73
C VAL A 52 2.09 2.39 -11.00
N GLY A 53 1.09 3.01 -11.63
CA GLY A 53 0.28 4.07 -11.03
C GLY A 53 -0.55 3.60 -9.83
N ALA A 54 -1.05 2.36 -9.87
CA ALA A 54 -1.73 1.76 -8.73
C ALA A 54 -0.82 1.62 -7.50
N TRP A 55 0.44 1.20 -7.70
CA TRP A 55 1.44 1.17 -6.63
C TRP A 55 1.75 2.57 -6.08
N VAL A 56 2.03 3.54 -6.96
CA VAL A 56 2.29 4.95 -6.56
C VAL A 56 1.14 5.49 -5.71
N THR A 57 -0.11 5.29 -6.17
CA THR A 57 -1.32 5.73 -5.46
C THR A 57 -1.45 5.06 -4.08
N CYS A 58 -1.12 3.78 -3.97
CA CYS A 58 -1.20 3.07 -2.69
C CYS A 58 -0.14 3.56 -1.69
N VAL A 59 1.10 3.79 -2.14
CA VAL A 59 2.18 4.32 -1.29
C VAL A 59 1.85 5.74 -0.81
N ASP A 60 1.42 6.62 -1.73
CA ASP A 60 1.04 8.00 -1.42
C ASP A 60 -0.10 8.05 -0.39
N HIS A 61 -1.18 7.29 -0.63
CA HIS A 61 -2.32 7.26 0.28
C HIS A 61 -1.98 6.67 1.66
N HIS A 62 -1.15 5.62 1.70
CA HIS A 62 -0.68 5.02 2.96
C HIS A 62 0.11 6.03 3.80
N HIS A 63 1.08 6.71 3.20
CA HIS A 63 1.89 7.72 3.90
C HIS A 63 1.10 8.98 4.24
N HIS A 64 0.15 9.39 3.40
CA HIS A 64 -0.78 10.47 3.74
C HIS A 64 -1.54 10.15 5.03
N ALA A 65 -2.00 8.90 5.18
CA ALA A 65 -2.68 8.48 6.41
C ALA A 65 -1.75 8.52 7.63
N GLU A 66 -0.51 8.04 7.48
CA GLU A 66 0.50 8.13 8.55
C GLU A 66 0.72 9.59 8.96
N GLU A 67 0.92 10.50 8.01
CA GLU A 67 1.23 11.91 8.26
C GLU A 67 0.09 12.73 8.88
N THR A 68 -1.15 12.34 8.63
CA THR A 68 -2.33 13.10 9.04
C THR A 68 -3.05 12.51 10.25
N VAL A 69 -2.82 11.24 10.56
CA VAL A 69 -3.45 10.55 11.71
C VAL A 69 -2.40 9.99 12.68
N LEU A 70 -1.47 9.15 12.21
CA LEU A 70 -0.54 8.41 13.08
C LEU A 70 0.54 9.33 13.67
N PHE A 71 1.24 10.10 12.83
CA PHE A 71 2.34 10.96 13.23
C PHE A 71 1.89 12.09 14.17
N PRO A 72 0.75 12.79 13.93
CA PRO A 72 0.24 13.77 14.88
C PRO A 72 -0.09 13.15 16.24
N PHE A 73 -0.63 11.93 16.25
CA PHE A 73 -0.86 11.20 17.48
C PHE A 73 0.45 10.89 18.22
N PHE A 74 1.48 10.42 17.51
CA PHE A 74 2.79 10.15 18.09
C PHE A 74 3.43 11.40 18.71
N GLU A 75 3.46 12.51 17.97
CA GLU A 75 4.03 13.77 18.47
C GLU A 75 3.26 14.29 19.70
N ALA A 76 1.92 14.14 19.72
CA ALA A 76 1.09 14.51 20.87
C ALA A 76 1.41 13.69 22.15
N HIS A 77 2.00 12.50 22.01
CA HIS A 77 2.40 11.62 23.10
C HIS A 77 3.92 11.61 23.35
N GLY A 78 4.65 12.57 22.76
CA GLY A 78 6.09 12.73 23.00
C GLY A 78 6.99 11.79 22.18
N PHE A 79 6.43 11.12 21.17
CA PHE A 79 7.21 10.37 20.18
C PHE A 79 7.50 11.27 18.98
N HIS A 80 8.77 11.62 18.80
CA HIS A 80 9.19 12.49 17.71
C HIS A 80 9.39 11.69 16.41
N VAL A 81 8.72 12.10 15.34
CA VAL A 81 8.70 11.42 14.02
C VAL A 81 9.41 12.24 12.94
N THR A 82 10.33 13.11 13.34
CA THR A 82 11.01 14.05 12.43
C THR A 82 11.79 13.34 11.32
N THR A 83 12.38 12.18 11.63
CA THR A 83 13.16 11.40 10.66
C THR A 83 12.25 10.78 9.61
N GLU A 84 11.17 10.16 10.05
CA GLU A 84 10.15 9.49 9.25
C GLU A 84 9.46 10.50 8.33
N LEU A 85 9.10 11.68 8.85
CA LEU A 85 8.53 12.76 8.05
C LEU A 85 9.49 13.27 6.97
N ALA A 86 10.78 13.38 7.27
CA ALA A 86 11.78 13.77 6.27
C ALA A 86 11.97 12.69 5.19
N GLN A 87 11.89 11.41 5.56
CA GLN A 87 11.91 10.29 4.61
C GLN A 87 10.68 10.31 3.71
N HIS A 88 9.49 10.55 4.26
CA HIS A 88 8.26 10.70 3.48
C HIS A 88 8.34 11.86 2.50
N GLN A 89 8.84 13.03 2.93
CA GLN A 89 9.00 14.18 2.04
C GLN A 89 9.89 13.86 0.84
N LYS A 90 11.00 13.14 1.05
CA LYS A 90 11.85 12.67 -0.06
C LYS A 90 11.07 11.69 -0.94
N LEU A 91 10.38 10.73 -0.33
CA LEU A 91 9.62 9.74 -1.08
C LEU A 91 8.53 10.38 -1.94
N HIS A 92 7.77 11.34 -1.43
CA HIS A 92 6.77 12.09 -2.19
C HIS A 92 7.36 12.82 -3.40
N GLN A 93 8.57 13.38 -3.26
CA GLN A 93 9.29 14.00 -4.37
C GLN A 93 9.68 12.96 -5.44
N ASP A 94 10.09 11.76 -5.03
CA ASP A 94 10.46 10.69 -5.95
C ASP A 94 9.23 10.07 -6.64
N LEU A 95 8.14 9.85 -5.90
CA LEU A 95 6.86 9.41 -6.45
C LEU A 95 6.28 10.43 -7.45
N SER A 96 6.44 11.73 -7.21
CA SER A 96 6.04 12.77 -8.15
C SER A 96 6.77 12.64 -9.50
N LYS A 97 8.06 12.31 -9.50
CA LYS A 97 8.84 12.06 -10.74
C LYS A 97 8.35 10.81 -11.46
N VAL A 98 7.94 9.77 -10.72
CA VAL A 98 7.31 8.58 -11.31
C VAL A 98 5.97 8.98 -11.95
N GLN A 99 5.13 9.74 -11.24
CA GLN A 99 3.85 10.21 -11.76
C GLN A 99 4.01 11.05 -13.04
N GLU A 100 4.99 11.94 -13.11
CA GLU A 100 5.32 12.70 -14.33
C GLU A 100 5.62 11.80 -15.54
N LEU A 101 6.25 10.64 -15.33
CA LEU A 101 6.46 9.65 -16.40
C LEU A 101 5.15 8.97 -16.81
N LEU A 102 4.29 8.66 -15.84
CA LEU A 102 2.99 8.04 -16.10
C LEU A 102 2.07 8.98 -16.87
N ASP A 103 2.15 10.29 -16.60
CA ASP A 103 1.36 11.32 -17.27
C ASP A 103 1.85 11.61 -18.71
N ALA A 104 3.07 11.17 -19.05
CA ALA A 104 3.66 11.28 -20.39
C ALA A 104 4.06 9.91 -20.99
N PRO A 105 3.10 8.99 -21.28
CA PRO A 105 3.42 7.64 -21.77
C PRO A 105 4.28 7.61 -23.05
N SER A 106 4.20 8.65 -23.89
CA SER A 106 5.03 8.77 -25.10
C SER A 106 6.51 9.01 -24.81
N ALA A 107 6.86 9.44 -23.60
CA ALA A 107 8.22 9.67 -23.12
C ALA A 107 8.68 8.58 -22.13
N TYR A 108 7.96 7.46 -22.08
CA TYR A 108 8.29 6.34 -21.21
C TYR A 108 9.63 5.70 -21.64
N GLU A 109 10.54 5.60 -20.67
CA GLU A 109 11.82 4.91 -20.79
C GLU A 109 11.97 3.97 -19.59
N PHE A 110 12.16 2.68 -19.84
CA PHE A 110 12.16 1.66 -18.79
C PHE A 110 13.35 1.81 -17.83
N GLU A 111 14.51 2.23 -18.33
CA GLU A 111 15.70 2.53 -17.50
C GLU A 111 15.45 3.71 -16.55
N LYS A 112 14.69 4.71 -17.01
CA LYS A 112 14.35 5.88 -16.19
C LYS A 112 13.38 5.49 -15.06
N LEU A 113 12.40 4.63 -15.35
CA LEU A 113 11.50 4.10 -14.33
C LEU A 113 12.26 3.22 -13.31
N GLU A 114 13.13 2.32 -13.76
CA GLU A 114 13.94 1.48 -12.86
C GLU A 114 14.76 2.33 -11.89
N SER A 115 15.46 3.35 -12.40
CA SER A 115 16.29 4.23 -11.57
C SER A 115 15.47 4.90 -10.46
N LEU A 116 14.28 5.41 -10.78
CA LEU A 116 13.41 6.06 -9.81
C LEU A 116 12.89 5.08 -8.74
N LEU A 117 12.51 3.87 -9.13
CA LEU A 117 12.02 2.84 -8.20
C LEU A 117 13.10 2.37 -7.22
N ARG A 118 14.38 2.36 -7.61
CA ARG A 118 15.48 1.97 -6.72
C ARG A 118 15.81 3.03 -5.66
N GLU A 119 15.42 4.28 -5.88
CA GLU A 119 15.67 5.39 -4.95
C GLU A 119 14.67 5.47 -3.79
N THR A 120 13.60 4.67 -3.86
CA THR A 120 12.54 4.56 -2.83
C THR A 120 12.78 3.35 -1.93
N ASN A 121 13.38 3.51 -0.75
CA ASN A 121 13.63 2.41 0.22
C ASN A 121 13.16 2.81 1.65
N LEU A 122 12.55 1.89 2.41
CA LEU A 122 11.86 2.16 3.69
C LEU A 122 12.09 1.03 4.72
N GLU A 123 12.31 1.36 6.01
CA GLU A 123 12.47 0.41 7.12
C GLU A 123 11.86 0.98 8.44
N PRO A 124 11.02 0.24 9.22
CA PRO A 124 10.43 0.75 10.47
C PRO A 124 10.59 -0.12 11.76
N TYR A 125 10.29 0.47 12.95
CA TYR A 125 10.26 -0.17 14.32
C TYR A 125 9.41 0.63 15.37
N MET A 126 8.63 0.01 16.31
CA MET A 126 8.16 0.63 17.61
C MET A 126 7.33 -0.26 18.60
N THR A 127 6.89 0.22 19.84
CA THR A 127 6.17 -0.41 21.06
C THR A 127 4.94 0.34 21.74
N SER A 128 4.23 -0.21 22.78
CA SER A 128 2.76 -0.04 23.18
C SER A 128 2.23 0.66 24.47
N ASP A 129 1.06 1.36 24.39
CA ASP A 129 -0.27 1.05 25.05
C ASP A 129 -1.41 2.02 24.64
N ASP A 130 -1.11 3.20 24.05
CA ASP A 130 -2.11 4.22 23.65
C ASP A 130 -2.72 4.02 22.23
N LEU A 131 -2.38 2.94 21.53
CA LEU A 131 -2.52 2.81 20.07
C LEU A 131 -3.92 2.43 19.53
N LYS A 132 -4.88 2.13 20.41
CA LYS A 132 -6.23 1.69 20.01
C LYS A 132 -7.04 2.77 19.30
N GLN A 133 -6.94 4.03 19.74
CA GLN A 133 -7.68 5.13 19.13
C GLN A 133 -7.13 5.46 17.74
N VAL A 134 -5.81 5.40 17.57
CA VAL A 134 -5.15 5.64 16.29
C VAL A 134 -5.61 4.69 15.21
N ILE A 135 -5.77 3.41 15.56
CA ILE A 135 -6.25 2.39 14.63
C ILE A 135 -7.64 2.74 14.12
N ALA A 136 -8.53 3.22 14.98
CA ALA A 136 -9.88 3.60 14.57
C ALA A 136 -9.86 4.77 13.58
N ASP A 137 -9.01 5.76 13.82
CA ASP A 137 -8.85 6.92 12.95
C ASP A 137 -8.17 6.53 11.62
N PHE A 138 -7.21 5.60 11.67
CA PHE A 138 -6.57 5.01 10.48
C PHE A 138 -7.55 4.24 9.60
N VAL A 139 -8.42 3.42 10.22
CA VAL A 139 -9.48 2.69 9.52
C VAL A 139 -10.51 3.65 8.93
N ALA A 140 -10.79 4.78 9.58
CA ALA A 140 -11.68 5.79 9.03
C ALA A 140 -11.07 6.43 7.78
N GLN A 141 -9.79 6.79 7.82
CA GLN A 141 -9.10 7.41 6.69
C GLN A 141 -8.88 6.45 5.51
N GLY A 142 -8.68 5.16 5.78
CA GLY A 142 -8.60 4.14 4.71
C GLY A 142 -9.82 4.09 3.79
N LYS A 143 -10.95 4.68 4.18
CA LYS A 143 -12.18 4.79 3.37
C LYS A 143 -12.13 5.88 2.30
N ASP A 144 -11.19 6.82 2.40
CA ASP A 144 -11.06 7.93 1.45
C ASP A 144 -10.25 7.54 0.20
N GLY A 145 -9.56 6.39 0.23
CA GLY A 145 -8.82 5.85 -0.90
C GLY A 145 -9.71 5.29 -2.02
N ASP A 146 -9.16 5.11 -3.22
CA ASP A 146 -9.91 4.55 -4.35
C ASP A 146 -10.34 3.12 -4.04
N PRO A 147 -11.65 2.84 -3.93
CA PRO A 147 -12.13 1.51 -3.58
C PRO A 147 -11.77 0.50 -4.67
N PHE A 148 -11.56 0.87 -5.92
CA PHE A 148 -11.21 -0.07 -7.00
C PHE A 148 -9.72 -0.36 -7.11
N ILE A 149 -8.88 0.40 -6.40
CA ILE A 149 -7.43 0.22 -6.40
C ILE A 149 -6.97 -0.34 -5.05
N ASN A 150 -7.20 0.37 -3.95
CA ASN A 150 -6.54 0.08 -2.68
C ASN A 150 -6.86 -1.31 -2.12
N PRO A 151 -8.13 -1.73 -1.93
CA PRO A 151 -8.42 -3.06 -1.39
C PRO A 151 -8.06 -4.18 -2.37
N VAL A 152 -8.09 -3.92 -3.68
CA VAL A 152 -7.69 -4.88 -4.71
C VAL A 152 -6.18 -5.06 -4.73
N PHE A 153 -5.44 -3.97 -4.66
CA PHE A 153 -3.99 -3.94 -4.53
C PHE A 153 -3.56 -4.72 -3.29
N MET A 154 -4.08 -4.37 -2.11
CA MET A 154 -3.76 -5.07 -0.86
C MET A 154 -4.00 -6.58 -0.95
N HIS A 155 -5.06 -7.01 -1.64
CA HIS A 155 -5.36 -8.43 -1.80
C HIS A 155 -4.33 -9.18 -2.65
N PHE A 156 -3.94 -8.64 -3.80
CA PHE A 156 -2.97 -9.27 -4.70
C PHE A 156 -1.50 -9.10 -4.26
N HIS A 157 -1.26 -8.31 -3.21
CA HIS A 157 0.07 -8.06 -2.63
C HIS A 157 0.23 -8.59 -1.20
N THR A 158 -0.83 -9.14 -0.61
CA THR A 158 -0.76 -9.89 0.64
C THR A 158 -0.56 -11.39 0.33
N PRO A 159 0.46 -12.06 0.90
CA PRO A 159 0.66 -13.49 0.74
C PRO A 159 -0.61 -14.30 1.13
N PRO A 160 -0.93 -15.41 0.43
CA PRO A 160 -2.16 -16.18 0.68
C PRO A 160 -2.40 -16.58 2.13
N GLU A 161 -1.34 -16.90 2.89
CA GLU A 161 -1.39 -17.24 4.32
C GLU A 161 -1.82 -16.09 5.23
N HIS A 162 -1.68 -14.86 4.75
CA HIS A 162 -2.04 -13.63 5.45
C HIS A 162 -3.34 -13.01 4.93
N GLN A 163 -3.88 -13.46 3.80
CA GLN A 163 -5.14 -12.92 3.26
C GLN A 163 -6.31 -13.05 4.26
N GLY A 164 -7.22 -12.08 4.24
CA GLY A 164 -8.38 -12.04 5.14
C GLY A 164 -8.06 -11.50 6.54
N TRP A 165 -6.93 -10.81 6.69
CA TRP A 165 -6.53 -10.15 7.94
C TRP A 165 -7.41 -8.96 8.32
N TYR A 166 -8.14 -8.37 7.36
CA TYR A 166 -9.24 -7.46 7.68
C TYR A 166 -10.46 -8.27 8.09
N ASP A 167 -10.84 -8.17 9.36
CA ASP A 167 -12.09 -8.75 9.84
C ASP A 167 -13.28 -7.83 9.51
N LEU A 168 -14.00 -8.12 8.42
CA LEU A 168 -15.28 -7.48 8.10
C LEU A 168 -16.47 -8.22 8.76
N GLY A 169 -16.20 -9.08 9.75
CA GLY A 169 -17.20 -9.89 10.42
C GLY A 169 -17.95 -10.80 9.46
N TYR A 170 -19.28 -10.78 9.56
CA TYR A 170 -20.17 -11.59 8.71
C TYR A 170 -20.07 -11.25 7.21
N MET A 171 -19.51 -10.10 6.85
CA MET A 171 -19.32 -9.68 5.46
C MET A 171 -18.02 -10.20 4.83
N ASN A 172 -17.11 -10.83 5.59
CA ASN A 172 -15.83 -11.28 5.04
C ASN A 172 -15.99 -12.23 3.85
N PHE A 173 -16.90 -13.21 3.95
CA PHE A 173 -17.18 -14.12 2.83
C PHE A 173 -17.69 -13.36 1.60
N VAL A 174 -18.68 -12.49 1.77
CA VAL A 174 -19.30 -11.73 0.68
C VAL A 174 -18.28 -10.80 0.04
N PHE A 175 -17.49 -10.11 0.86
CA PHE A 175 -16.49 -9.18 0.39
C PHE A 175 -15.43 -9.87 -0.45
N TYR A 176 -14.73 -10.85 0.13
CA TYR A 176 -13.60 -11.51 -0.54
C TYR A 176 -14.00 -12.44 -1.69
N ARG A 177 -15.21 -13.03 -1.66
CA ARG A 177 -15.65 -13.96 -2.72
C ARG A 177 -16.46 -13.32 -3.83
N LEU A 178 -17.13 -12.20 -3.57
CA LEU A 178 -18.06 -11.61 -4.54
C LEU A 178 -17.69 -10.16 -4.88
N ILE A 179 -17.54 -9.30 -3.87
CA ILE A 179 -17.33 -7.87 -4.08
C ILE A 179 -15.93 -7.61 -4.63
N LEU A 180 -14.90 -8.18 -4.02
CA LEU A 180 -13.51 -7.92 -4.38
C LEU A 180 -13.15 -8.44 -5.79
N PRO A 181 -13.55 -9.66 -6.20
CA PRO A 181 -13.40 -10.09 -7.60
C PRO A 181 -14.15 -9.19 -8.59
N LEU A 182 -15.33 -8.69 -8.22
CA LEU A 182 -16.08 -7.77 -9.08
C LEU A 182 -15.35 -6.42 -9.23
N MET A 183 -14.78 -5.90 -8.15
CA MET A 183 -14.03 -4.65 -8.15
C MET A 183 -12.73 -4.77 -8.96
N SER A 184 -12.06 -5.93 -8.90
CA SER A 184 -10.83 -6.17 -9.65
C SER A 184 -11.04 -6.18 -11.17
N LEU A 185 -12.25 -6.50 -11.66
CA LEU A 185 -12.57 -6.49 -13.10
C LEU A 185 -12.35 -5.14 -13.77
N ARG A 186 -12.53 -4.02 -13.04
CA ARG A 186 -12.34 -2.67 -13.60
C ARG A 186 -10.91 -2.44 -14.09
N HIS A 187 -9.95 -3.09 -13.43
CA HIS A 187 -8.51 -2.94 -13.68
C HIS A 187 -7.85 -4.30 -13.89
N SER A 188 -8.58 -5.26 -14.47
CA SER A 188 -8.12 -6.66 -14.57
C SER A 188 -6.78 -6.82 -15.28
N GLY A 189 -6.46 -5.93 -16.22
CA GLY A 189 -5.18 -5.93 -16.92
C GLY A 189 -3.99 -5.55 -16.04
N TYR A 190 -4.20 -4.79 -14.96
CA TYR A 190 -3.14 -4.34 -14.06
C TYR A 190 -2.68 -5.51 -13.19
N TRP A 191 -3.64 -6.28 -12.70
CA TRP A 191 -3.39 -7.23 -11.62
C TRP A 191 -2.52 -8.40 -12.04
N LYS A 192 -2.38 -8.70 -13.33
CA LYS A 192 -1.46 -9.75 -13.80
C LYS A 192 0.03 -9.47 -13.49
N TYR A 193 0.37 -8.22 -13.17
CA TYR A 193 1.71 -7.80 -12.77
C TYR A 193 1.93 -7.87 -11.25
N ALA A 194 0.89 -8.19 -10.47
CA ALA A 194 0.98 -8.33 -9.02
C ALA A 194 1.74 -9.62 -8.63
N PRO A 195 2.33 -9.68 -7.42
CA PRO A 195 3.15 -10.82 -6.99
C PRO A 195 2.33 -12.07 -6.67
N PHE A 196 1.04 -11.95 -6.31
CA PHE A 196 0.19 -13.08 -5.87
C PHE A 196 -1.16 -13.14 -6.62
N VAL A 197 -1.12 -13.47 -7.92
CA VAL A 197 -2.30 -13.57 -8.82
C VAL A 197 -2.80 -14.99 -8.96
#